data_AF-A0AA51LYU4-F1
#
_entry.id   AF-A0AA51LYU4-F1
#
_cell.length_a   1.000
_cell.length_b   1.000
_cell.length_c   1.000
_cell.angle_alpha   90.00
_cell.angle_beta   90.00
_cell.angle_gamma   90.00
#
_symmetry.space_group_name_H-M   'P 1'
#
loop_
_entity.id
_entity.type
_entity.pdbx_description
1 polymer ?
#
loop_
_entity_poly.entity_id
_entity_poly.type
_entity_poly.pdbx_seq_one_letter_code
_entity_poly.pdbx_strand_id
1 'polypeptide(L)' 'MTARLVADRVETVVEVLDYHEHGSERFAHVVIDEASYGDGLGDAEFCVSLDELSVIGGAS' A
#
# COMPACT_ATOMS: atom_id res chain seq x y z
N MET A 1 9.42 -17.37 4.71
CA MET A 1 8.28 -16.91 3.88
C MET A 1 8.04 -15.46 4.24
N THR A 2 8.27 -14.53 3.31
CA THR A 2 8.07 -13.10 3.56
C THR A 2 6.74 -12.71 2.94
N ALA A 3 5.82 -12.20 3.76
CA ALA A 3 4.59 -11.59 3.28
C ALA A 3 4.87 -10.11 2.98
N ARG A 4 4.20 -9.55 1.97
CA ARG A 4 4.22 -8.11 1.69
C ARG A 4 2.81 -7.54 1.66
N LEU A 5 2.70 -6.28 2.07
CA LEU A 5 1.49 -5.50 1.95
C LEU A 5 1.43 -4.87 0.55
N VAL A 6 0.26 -4.91 -0.07
CA VAL A 6 0.02 -4.29 -1.37
C VAL A 6 -1.25 -3.45 -1.36
N ALA A 7 -1.23 -2.34 -2.11
CA ALA A 7 -2.40 -1.55 -2.49
C ALA A 7 -2.82 -1.90 -3.92
N ASP A 8 -4.12 -1.78 -4.23
CA ASP A 8 -4.71 -2.10 -5.54
C ASP A 8 -4.22 -3.43 -6.16
N ARG A 9 -3.90 -4.39 -5.28
CA ARG A 9 -3.43 -5.76 -5.56
C ARG A 9 -2.03 -5.89 -6.17
N VAL A 10 -1.42 -4.83 -6.67
CA VAL A 10 -0.12 -4.91 -7.38
C VAL A 10 0.93 -3.93 -6.88
N GLU A 11 0.53 -2.83 -6.23
CA GLU A 11 1.44 -1.78 -5.78
C GLU A 11 2.02 -2.17 -4.43
N THR A 12 3.35 -2.20 -4.32
CA THR A 12 4.00 -2.63 -3.08
C THR A 12 4.01 -1.50 -2.06
N VAL A 13 3.40 -1.73 -0.91
CA VAL A 13 3.47 -0.80 0.23
C VAL A 13 4.75 -1.06 1.00
N VAL A 14 5.60 -0.04 1.13
CA VAL A 14 6.87 -0.12 1.87
C VAL A 14 6.73 0.36 3.31
N GLU A 15 5.80 1.28 3.58
CA GLU A 15 5.54 1.82 4.90
C GLU A 15 4.06 2.19 5.07
N VAL A 16 3.52 2.01 6.29
CA VAL A 16 2.20 2.54 6.69
C VAL A 16 2.45 3.63 7.72
N LEU A 17 2.03 4.84 7.39
CA LEU A 17 2.31 6.06 8.17
C LEU A 17 1.23 6.32 9.22
N ASP A 18 -0.04 6.13 8.86
CA ASP A 18 -1.18 6.39 9.75
C ASP A 18 -2.46 5.67 9.30
N TYR A 19 -3.46 5.63 10.18
CA TYR A 19 -4.82 5.16 9.89
C TYR A 19 -5.84 6.22 10.26
N HIS A 20 -6.81 6.46 9.39
CA HIS A 20 -7.87 7.43 9.66
C HIS A 20 -9.22 6.99 9.10
N GLU A 21 -10.29 7.60 9.60
CA GLU A 21 -11.66 7.34 9.16
C GLU A 21 -12.25 8.60 8.52
N HIS A 22 -12.93 8.43 7.38
CA HIS A 22 -13.70 9.50 6.74
C HIS A 22 -15.15 9.02 6.53
N GLY A 23 -16.07 9.57 7.31
CA GLY A 23 -17.44 9.06 7.34
C GLY A 23 -17.50 7.65 7.95
N SER A 24 -17.93 6.67 7.16
CA SER A 24 -17.99 5.26 7.55
C SER A 24 -16.85 4.41 6.96
N GLU A 25 -15.95 5.02 6.19
CA GLU A 25 -14.86 4.34 5.49
C GLU A 25 -13.54 4.54 6.23
N ARG A 26 -12.68 3.53 6.17
CA ARG A 26 -11.37 3.50 6.84
C ARG A 26 -10.27 3.50 5.81
N PHE A 27 -9.25 4.29 6.05
CA PHE A 27 -8.13 4.52 5.14
C PHE A 27 -6.81 4.31 5.87
N ALA A 28 -5.79 3.92 5.10
CA ALA A 28 -4.40 3.94 5.52
C ALA A 28 -3.66 5.00 4.70
N HIS A 29 -2.82 5.77 5.38
CA HIS A 29 -1.81 6.59 4.73
C HIS A 29 -0.55 5.73 4.56
N VAL A 30 -0.12 5.52 3.33
CA VAL A 30 0.93 4.55 2.98
C VAL A 30 1.96 5.17 2.05
N VAL A 31 3.16 4.60 2.08
CA VAL A 31 4.22 4.85 1.09
C VAL A 31 4.29 3.67 0.14
N ILE A 32 4.22 3.93 -1.16
CA ILE A 32 4.29 2.92 -2.22
C ILE A 32 5.67 2.96 -2.88
N ASP A 33 6.25 1.76 -3.08
CA ASP A 33 7.54 1.52 -3.74
C ASP A 33 7.54 2.12 -5.16
N GLU A 34 8.55 2.93 -5.47
CA GLU A 34 8.77 3.52 -6.81
C GLU A 34 8.70 2.49 -7.94
N ALA A 35 9.13 1.24 -7.68
CA ALA A 35 9.13 0.17 -8.68
C ALA A 35 7.70 -0.20 -9.14
N SER A 36 6.67 0.18 -8.38
CA SER A 36 5.27 -0.02 -8.73
C SER A 36 4.80 0.90 -9.86
N TYR A 37 5.38 2.10 -9.99
CA TYR A 37 4.98 3.11 -10.98
C TYR A 37 5.91 3.21 -12.17
N GLY A 38 7.19 2.87 -12.00
CA GLY A 38 8.16 2.79 -13.11
C GLY A 38 8.52 4.13 -13.76
N ASP A 39 8.17 5.25 -13.11
CA ASP A 39 8.32 6.61 -13.62
C ASP A 39 9.44 7.41 -12.94
N GLY A 40 10.11 6.83 -11.94
CA GLY A 40 11.28 7.43 -11.28
C GLY A 40 10.95 8.69 -10.48
N LEU A 41 9.69 8.82 -10.03
CA LEU A 41 9.26 9.89 -9.13
C LEU A 41 9.67 9.65 -7.66
N GLY A 42 10.27 8.49 -7.38
CA GLY A 42 10.60 8.04 -6.03
C GLY A 42 9.39 7.45 -5.32
N ASP A 43 9.59 7.06 -4.05
CA ASP A 43 8.51 6.61 -3.19
C ASP A 43 7.46 7.70 -3.02
N ALA A 44 6.18 7.33 -3.12
CA ALA A 44 5.07 8.28 -3.09
C ALA A 44 4.04 7.92 -2.02
N GLU A 45 3.51 8.98 -1.39
CA GLU A 45 2.53 8.90 -0.32
C GLU A 45 1.10 8.90 -0.87
N PHE A 46 0.28 7.95 -0.42
CA PHE A 46 -1.11 7.79 -0.84
C PHE A 46 -2.03 7.48 0.34
N CYS A 47 -3.26 7.98 0.27
CA CYS A 47 -4.35 7.51 1.10
C CYS A 47 -5.12 6.42 0.34
N VAL A 48 -5.08 5.19 0.84
CA VAL A 48 -5.74 4.02 0.24
C VAL A 48 -6.83 3.50 1.15
N SER A 49 -7.92 2.98 0.57
CA SER A 49 -8.96 2.34 1.37
C SER A 49 -8.41 1.07 2.03
N LEU A 50 -8.83 0.78 3.27
CA LEU A 50 -8.45 -0.48 3.91
C LEU A 50 -8.97 -1.71 3.14
N ASP A 51 -10.04 -1.56 2.36
CA ASP A 51 -10.57 -2.63 1.51
C ASP A 51 -9.71 -2.89 0.26
N GLU A 52 -8.84 -1.94 -0.11
CA GLU A 52 -7.88 -2.06 -1.22
C GLU A 52 -6.54 -2.66 -0.76
N LEU A 53 -6.29 -2.67 0.55
CA LEU A 53 -5.09 -3.25 1.13
C LEU A 53 -5.19 -4.77 1.24
N SER A 54 -4.13 -5.44 0.82
CA SER A 54 -4.04 -6.91 0.86
C SER A 54 -2.65 -7.38 1.26
N VAL A 55 -2.58 -8.49 1.99
CA VAL A 55 -1.31 -9.15 2.31
C VAL A 55 -1.13 -10.32 1.36
N ILE A 56 -0.06 -10.32 0.57
CA ILE A 56 0.30 -11.43 -0.32
C ILE A 56 1.50 -12.19 0.24
N GLY A 57 1.38 -13.51 0.32
CA GLY A 57 2.49 -14.40 0.67
C GLY A 57 3.25 -14.82 -0.58
N GLY A 58 4.59 -14.68 -0.59
CA GLY A 58 5.41 -15.27 -1.64
C GLY A 58 5.44 -16.79 -1.52
N ALA A 59 4.93 -17.52 -2.51
CA ALA A 59 5.18 -18.96 -2.64
C ALA A 59 6.68 -19.17 -2.92
N SER A 60 7.31 -20.06 -2.14
CA SER A 60 8.66 -20.56 -2.42
C SER A 60 8.63 -21.59 -3.54
#